data_AF-A0AAJ2JQL6-F1
#
_entry.id   AF-A0AAJ2JQL6-F1
#
_cell.length_a   1.000
_cell.length_b   1.000
_cell.length_c   1.000
_cell.angle_alpha   90.00
_cell.angle_beta   90.00
_cell.angle_gamma   90.00
#
_symmetry.space_group_name_H-M   'P 1'
#
loop_
_entity.id
_entity.type
_entity.pdbx_description
1 polymer ?
#
loop_
_entity_poly.entity_id
_entity_poly.type
_entity_poly.pdbx_seq_one_letter_code
_entity_poly.pdbx_strand_id
1 'polypeptide(L)'
;MLEVISALVLLFVAFYFIFKPVVLKTNWQLANLAVIGRDLFNSLDYVEKLYNASFSNNFLKDFISKTSIANESIIISIYPEETIKDTIIVAANCTRERINKFSTWYSSVVINKRVVNIFFIPSNLTNIPLYSDLLIICNYTNLTLYRSEILNYISKNRGIIEISDLGNVIDDTTKEIFGIDVTSPTQPSYDINISTPINTYVEIYNPYKFFYNVPIIINATSFNQTSGNYIGNFTFRNYIIPFEIDYNSKSVYFRTSGEVKIVRERESFTLENYNFFLSYILSNTSFSLSFKKVYNFTNFRGNNNVILTDGNEQRIFLYEASPLKKIPISVLNTSKVAWIVDFDRDNNATHDQKLALLSLILTVSNKNPYLTEPYSIYKIPYLNVESYDMYEVYRVILRISYP
;
A
#
# COMPACT_ATOMS: atom_id res chain seq x y z
N MET A 1 31.04 -47.54 -59.15
CA MET A 1 31.67 -46.41 -58.42
C MET A 1 30.63 -45.35 -58.02
N LEU A 2 29.77 -44.90 -58.93
CA LEU A 2 28.67 -43.96 -58.63
C LEU A 2 27.66 -44.48 -57.59
N GLU A 3 27.31 -45.77 -57.62
CA GLU A 3 26.39 -46.40 -56.65
C GLU A 3 26.95 -46.41 -55.23
N VAL A 4 28.26 -46.62 -55.08
CA VAL A 4 28.93 -46.63 -53.78
C VAL A 4 28.96 -45.22 -53.19
N ILE A 5 29.22 -44.21 -54.03
CA ILE A 5 29.20 -42.80 -53.63
C ILE A 5 27.79 -42.39 -53.21
N SER A 6 26.78 -42.75 -54.00
CA SER A 6 25.38 -42.43 -53.69
C SER A 6 24.89 -43.15 -52.43
N ALA A 7 25.23 -44.42 -52.23
CA ALA A 7 24.92 -45.15 -50.99
C ALA A 7 25.58 -44.52 -49.75
N LEU A 8 26.85 -44.07 -49.86
CA LEU A 8 27.55 -43.36 -48.78
C LEU A 8 26.89 -42.02 -48.44
N VAL A 9 26.49 -41.24 -49.45
CA VAL A 9 25.77 -39.97 -49.23
C VAL A 9 24.42 -40.21 -48.56
N LEU A 10 23.68 -41.23 -49.00
CA LEU A 10 22.37 -41.57 -48.44
C LEU A 10 22.48 -42.04 -46.98
N LEU A 11 23.49 -42.86 -46.66
CA LEU A 11 23.82 -43.27 -45.29
C LEU A 11 24.23 -42.08 -44.43
N PHE A 12 25.03 -41.15 -44.95
CA PHE A 12 25.45 -39.95 -44.20
C PHE A 12 24.28 -39.01 -43.91
N VAL A 13 23.40 -38.78 -44.89
CA VAL A 13 22.19 -37.98 -44.72
C VAL A 13 21.24 -38.66 -43.72
N ALA A 14 21.00 -39.96 -43.86
CA ALA A 14 20.17 -40.72 -42.92
C ALA A 14 20.76 -40.67 -41.50
N PHE A 15 22.08 -40.81 -41.36
CA PHE A 15 22.77 -40.71 -40.07
C PHE A 15 22.60 -39.31 -39.45
N TYR A 16 22.74 -38.24 -40.23
CA TYR A 16 22.56 -36.87 -39.74
C TYR A 16 21.12 -36.56 -39.32
N PHE A 17 20.12 -37.14 -40.00
CA PHE A 17 18.71 -36.97 -39.65
C PHE A 17 18.27 -37.82 -38.45
N ILE A 18 18.77 -39.05 -38.34
CA ILE A 18 18.46 -39.97 -37.22
C ILE A 18 19.20 -39.55 -35.96
N PHE A 19 20.49 -39.19 -36.08
CA PHE A 19 21.34 -38.70 -35.01
C PHE A 19 21.53 -37.20 -35.17
N LYS A 20 20.45 -36.42 -34.94
CA LYS A 20 20.60 -34.97 -34.78
C LYS A 20 21.72 -34.73 -33.77
N PRO A 21 22.72 -33.89 -34.08
CA PRO A 21 23.80 -33.61 -33.16
C PRO A 21 23.19 -33.20 -31.82
N VAL A 22 23.61 -33.87 -30.74
CA VAL A 22 23.21 -33.51 -29.38
C VAL A 22 23.75 -32.12 -29.14
N VAL A 23 22.91 -31.10 -29.37
CA VAL A 23 23.22 -29.73 -28.97
C VAL A 23 23.15 -29.74 -27.45
N LEU A 24 24.31 -29.93 -26.82
CA LEU A 24 24.46 -29.64 -25.39
C LEU A 24 24.16 -28.15 -25.24
N LYS A 25 22.92 -27.82 -24.84
CA LYS A 25 22.60 -26.48 -24.34
C LYS A 25 23.39 -26.30 -23.05
N THR A 26 24.59 -25.76 -23.18
CA THR A 26 25.39 -25.44 -22.00
C THR A 26 24.73 -24.26 -21.31
N ASN A 27 24.15 -24.47 -20.13
CA ASN A 27 23.54 -23.42 -19.31
C ASN A 27 24.56 -22.42 -18.72
N TRP A 28 25.74 -22.27 -19.34
CA TRP A 28 26.80 -21.35 -18.91
C TRP A 28 26.33 -19.90 -18.84
N GLN A 29 25.52 -19.46 -19.82
CA GLN A 29 24.95 -18.12 -19.81
C GLN A 29 24.04 -17.90 -18.59
N LEU A 30 23.17 -18.86 -18.27
CA LEU A 30 22.30 -18.80 -17.09
C LEU A 30 23.12 -18.84 -15.79
N ALA A 31 24.16 -19.70 -15.74
CA ALA A 31 25.05 -19.76 -14.59
C ALA A 31 25.80 -18.44 -14.36
N ASN A 32 26.28 -17.80 -15.44
CA ASN A 32 26.94 -16.50 -15.36
C ASN A 32 25.99 -15.40 -14.87
N LEU A 33 24.78 -15.33 -15.45
CA LEU A 33 23.73 -14.40 -15.00
C LEU A 33 23.37 -14.61 -13.52
N ALA A 34 23.33 -15.86 -13.06
CA ALA A 34 23.07 -16.19 -11.67
C ALA A 34 24.19 -15.70 -10.73
N VAL A 35 25.46 -15.88 -11.11
CA VAL A 35 26.61 -15.40 -10.33
C VAL A 35 26.61 -13.87 -10.27
N ILE A 36 26.51 -13.20 -11.42
CA ILE A 36 26.45 -11.73 -11.49
C ILE A 36 25.32 -11.19 -10.62
N GLY A 37 24.13 -11.76 -10.74
CA GLY A 37 22.98 -11.26 -10.00
C GLY A 37 23.05 -11.51 -8.50
N ARG A 38 23.62 -12.65 -8.06
CA ARG A 38 23.88 -12.91 -6.64
C ARG A 38 24.92 -11.93 -6.09
N ASP A 39 26.02 -11.72 -6.80
CA ASP A 39 27.09 -10.85 -6.35
C ASP A 39 26.64 -9.38 -6.34
N LEU A 40 25.76 -8.99 -7.28
CA LEU A 40 25.10 -7.69 -7.28
C LEU A 40 24.24 -7.48 -6.03
N PHE A 41 23.38 -8.44 -5.69
CA PHE A 41 22.56 -8.36 -4.48
C PHE A 41 23.40 -8.26 -3.21
N ASN A 42 24.39 -9.15 -3.07
CA ASN A 42 25.30 -9.14 -1.92
C ASN A 42 26.03 -7.80 -1.80
N SER A 43 26.46 -7.23 -2.93
CA SER A 43 27.13 -5.94 -2.94
C SER A 43 26.19 -4.80 -2.55
N LEU A 44 24.96 -4.78 -3.08
CA LEU A 44 23.93 -3.79 -2.73
C LEU A 44 23.55 -3.85 -1.25
N ASP A 45 23.44 -5.06 -0.71
CA ASP A 45 23.10 -5.29 0.69
C ASP A 45 24.26 -4.89 1.62
N TYR A 46 25.49 -5.31 1.28
CA TYR A 46 26.70 -4.97 2.03
C TYR A 46 26.94 -3.46 2.14
N VAL A 47 26.56 -2.67 1.14
CA VAL A 47 26.67 -1.20 1.18
C VAL A 47 25.40 -0.51 1.67
N GLU A 48 24.42 -1.25 2.22
CA GLU A 48 23.15 -0.76 2.75
C GLU A 48 22.31 0.04 1.73
N LYS A 49 22.46 -0.26 0.43
CA LYS A 49 21.70 0.40 -0.65
C LYS A 49 20.61 -0.48 -1.24
N LEU A 50 20.53 -1.75 -0.85
CA LEU A 50 19.57 -2.70 -1.40
C LEU A 50 18.12 -2.20 -1.28
N TYR A 51 17.72 -1.68 -0.11
CA TYR A 51 16.38 -1.15 0.10
C TYR A 51 16.07 -0.04 -0.92
N ASN A 52 16.86 1.04 -0.95
CA ASN A 52 16.64 2.15 -1.89
C ASN A 52 16.70 1.72 -3.36
N ALA A 53 17.63 0.84 -3.73
CA ALA A 53 17.75 0.31 -5.09
C ALA A 53 16.51 -0.50 -5.49
N SER A 54 15.91 -1.25 -4.55
CA SER A 54 14.71 -2.06 -4.79
C SER A 54 13.50 -1.22 -5.20
N PHE A 55 13.37 -0.02 -4.64
CA PHE A 55 12.24 0.89 -4.89
C PHE A 55 12.56 2.04 -5.84
N SER A 56 13.80 2.14 -6.35
CA SER A 56 14.20 3.22 -7.24
C SER A 56 15.23 2.78 -8.26
N ASN A 57 14.79 2.76 -9.53
CA ASN A 57 15.66 2.48 -10.67
C ASN A 57 16.84 3.46 -10.78
N ASN A 58 16.67 4.70 -10.31
CA ASN A 58 17.75 5.69 -10.32
C ASN A 58 18.87 5.31 -9.35
N PHE A 59 18.54 4.83 -8.15
CA PHE A 59 19.53 4.32 -7.20
C PHE A 59 20.22 3.06 -7.72
N LEU A 60 19.49 2.15 -8.37
CA LEU A 60 20.09 0.98 -9.00
C LEU A 60 21.06 1.37 -10.12
N LYS A 61 20.66 2.29 -11.02
CA LYS A 61 21.51 2.77 -12.11
C LYS A 61 22.76 3.50 -11.62
N ASP A 62 22.63 4.34 -10.60
CA ASP A 62 23.77 5.02 -9.96
C ASP A 62 24.73 4.03 -9.30
N PHE A 63 24.21 2.93 -8.73
CA PHE A 63 25.05 1.87 -8.21
C PHE A 63 25.77 1.12 -9.34
N ILE A 64 25.04 0.65 -10.35
CA ILE A 64 25.60 -0.13 -11.48
C ILE A 64 26.68 0.67 -12.21
N SER A 65 26.45 1.96 -12.47
CA SER A 65 27.41 2.82 -13.20
C SER A 65 28.77 2.94 -12.51
N LYS A 66 28.87 2.61 -11.22
CA LYS A 66 30.10 2.61 -10.43
C LYS A 66 30.78 1.24 -10.37
N THR A 67 30.28 0.25 -11.08
CA THR A 67 30.78 -1.14 -11.09
C THR A 67 31.23 -1.56 -12.48
N SER A 68 32.01 -2.64 -12.58
CA SER A 68 32.42 -3.23 -13.86
C SER A 68 31.25 -3.73 -14.72
N ILE A 69 30.11 -4.02 -14.09
CA ILE A 69 28.85 -4.44 -14.71
C ILE A 69 28.33 -3.38 -15.70
N ALA A 70 28.66 -2.10 -15.51
CA ALA A 70 28.25 -1.03 -16.42
C ALA A 70 28.75 -1.22 -17.86
N ASN A 71 29.83 -1.99 -18.05
CA ASN A 71 30.41 -2.27 -19.37
C ASN A 71 29.85 -3.54 -20.01
N GLU A 72 29.00 -4.29 -19.30
CA GLU A 72 28.39 -5.51 -19.80
C GLU A 72 27.09 -5.19 -20.55
N SER A 73 26.86 -5.87 -21.68
CA SER A 73 25.60 -5.79 -22.42
C SER A 73 24.53 -6.63 -21.73
N ILE A 74 24.02 -6.17 -20.59
CA ILE A 74 23.00 -6.85 -19.80
C ILE A 74 21.88 -5.90 -19.40
N ILE A 75 20.66 -6.40 -19.43
CA ILE A 75 19.46 -5.69 -18.98
C ILE A 75 19.22 -6.10 -17.54
N ILE A 76 19.32 -5.15 -16.61
CA ILE A 76 19.09 -5.35 -15.19
C ILE A 76 17.88 -4.54 -14.74
N SER A 77 16.99 -5.16 -13.98
CA SER A 77 15.97 -4.45 -13.19
C SER A 77 15.77 -5.15 -11.85
N ILE A 78 15.41 -4.36 -10.84
CA ILE A 78 15.13 -4.84 -9.49
C ILE A 78 13.77 -4.30 -9.07
N TYR A 79 12.96 -5.12 -8.43
CA TYR A 79 11.67 -4.67 -7.91
C TYR A 79 11.26 -5.55 -6.73
N PRO A 80 10.47 -4.99 -5.80
CA PRO A 80 9.92 -5.75 -4.70
C PRO A 80 8.64 -6.49 -5.12
N GLU A 81 8.36 -7.61 -4.47
CA GLU A 81 7.10 -8.34 -4.54
C GLU A 81 6.39 -8.26 -3.18
N GLU A 82 5.06 -8.23 -3.22
CA GLU A 82 4.18 -8.31 -2.05
C GLU A 82 4.39 -7.24 -0.96
N THR A 83 5.11 -6.17 -1.25
CA THR A 83 5.30 -5.02 -0.36
C THR A 83 4.74 -3.72 -0.94
N ILE A 84 4.56 -2.70 -0.11
CA ILE A 84 4.03 -1.39 -0.55
C ILE A 84 4.95 -0.80 -1.63
N LYS A 85 4.36 -0.49 -2.79
CA LYS A 85 5.05 0.11 -3.93
C LYS A 85 5.44 1.56 -3.63
N ASP A 86 6.39 2.07 -4.41
CA ASP A 86 6.72 3.50 -4.49
C ASP A 86 5.58 4.33 -5.11
N THR A 87 4.77 3.72 -5.97
CA THR A 87 3.59 4.33 -6.60
C THR A 87 2.37 3.44 -6.45
N ILE A 88 1.27 4.00 -5.95
CA ILE A 88 -0.06 3.37 -5.88
C ILE A 88 -1.03 4.17 -6.74
N ILE A 89 -1.64 3.52 -7.73
CA ILE A 89 -2.66 4.12 -8.59
C ILE A 89 -4.04 3.66 -8.14
N VAL A 90 -4.85 4.60 -7.67
CA VAL A 90 -6.21 4.37 -7.20
C VAL A 90 -7.21 4.81 -8.27
N ALA A 91 -7.92 3.85 -8.86
CA ALA A 91 -9.10 4.14 -9.66
C ALA A 91 -10.23 4.59 -8.72
N ALA A 92 -10.85 5.73 -8.97
CA ALA A 92 -11.87 6.30 -8.09
C ALA A 92 -13.18 6.52 -8.84
N ASN A 93 -14.19 5.74 -8.49
CA ASN A 93 -15.58 6.01 -8.83
C ASN A 93 -16.18 6.96 -7.79
N CYS A 94 -15.75 8.21 -7.87
CA CYS A 94 -16.07 9.28 -6.92
C CYS A 94 -16.27 10.60 -7.67
N THR A 95 -16.85 11.61 -7.01
CA THR A 95 -16.93 12.96 -7.57
C THR A 95 -15.54 13.57 -7.75
N ARG A 96 -15.41 14.54 -8.67
CA ARG A 96 -14.13 15.23 -8.93
C ARG A 96 -13.58 15.93 -7.69
N GLU A 97 -14.47 16.53 -6.89
CA GLU A 97 -14.12 17.17 -5.62
C GLU A 97 -13.49 16.16 -4.65
N ARG A 98 -14.10 14.99 -4.50
CA ARG A 98 -13.61 13.94 -3.60
C ARG A 98 -12.27 13.36 -4.06
N ILE A 99 -12.07 13.20 -5.36
CA ILE A 99 -10.77 12.81 -5.96
C ILE A 99 -9.69 13.84 -5.64
N ASN A 100 -9.99 15.14 -5.82
CA ASN A 100 -9.03 16.20 -5.49
C ASN A 100 -8.71 16.22 -4.00
N LYS A 101 -9.72 16.01 -3.15
CA LYS A 101 -9.55 15.94 -1.69
C LYS A 101 -8.62 14.80 -1.27
N PHE A 102 -8.85 13.59 -1.77
CA PHE A 102 -7.99 12.43 -1.52
C PHE A 102 -6.57 12.64 -2.06
N SER A 103 -6.43 13.26 -3.23
CA SER A 103 -5.11 13.61 -3.78
C SER A 103 -4.37 14.58 -2.88
N THR A 104 -5.05 15.56 -2.27
CA THR A 104 -4.44 16.47 -1.28
C THR A 104 -4.06 15.77 0.02
N TRP A 105 -4.86 14.79 0.46
CA TRP A 105 -4.59 14.06 1.70
C TRP A 105 -3.41 13.08 1.59
N TYR A 106 -3.23 12.45 0.43
CA TYR A 106 -2.34 11.29 0.28
C TYR A 106 -1.29 11.42 -0.83
N SER A 107 -1.10 12.60 -1.42
CA SER A 107 -0.21 12.84 -2.58
C SER A 107 1.17 12.18 -2.46
N SER A 108 1.76 12.28 -1.28
CA SER A 108 2.98 11.56 -0.91
C SER A 108 2.88 11.14 0.56
N VAL A 109 3.28 9.93 0.88
CA VAL A 109 3.41 9.42 2.25
C VAL A 109 4.84 8.92 2.42
N VAL A 110 5.45 9.10 3.59
CA VAL A 110 6.78 8.55 3.85
C VAL A 110 6.64 7.31 4.73
N ILE A 111 7.15 6.18 4.26
CA ILE A 111 7.05 4.89 4.95
C ILE A 111 8.43 4.23 4.91
N ASN A 112 9.00 3.90 6.05
CA ASN A 112 10.32 3.27 6.13
C ASN A 112 11.36 4.03 5.28
N LYS A 113 11.44 5.36 5.44
CA LYS A 113 12.31 6.28 4.68
C LYS A 113 12.05 6.40 3.18
N ARG A 114 11.08 5.68 2.61
CA ARG A 114 10.73 5.81 1.19
C ARG A 114 9.50 6.68 0.99
N VAL A 115 9.49 7.45 -0.09
CA VAL A 115 8.30 8.17 -0.52
C VAL A 115 7.40 7.21 -1.29
N VAL A 116 6.14 7.13 -0.89
CA VAL A 116 5.06 6.40 -1.55
C VAL A 116 4.08 7.42 -2.11
N ASN A 117 3.97 7.51 -3.43
CA ASN A 117 3.05 8.41 -4.11
C ASN A 117 1.72 7.72 -4.37
N ILE A 118 0.62 8.33 -3.95
CA ILE A 118 -0.73 7.78 -4.15
C ILE A 118 -1.50 8.69 -5.09
N PHE A 119 -1.80 8.18 -6.28
CA PHE A 119 -2.50 8.92 -7.33
C PHE A 119 -3.95 8.47 -7.44
N PHE A 120 -4.88 9.41 -7.46
CA PHE A 120 -6.30 9.14 -7.67
C PHE A 120 -6.69 9.52 -9.09
N ILE A 121 -7.16 8.55 -9.87
CA ILE A 121 -7.64 8.75 -11.24
C ILE A 121 -9.15 8.49 -11.30
N PRO A 122 -9.91 9.27 -12.09
CA PRO A 122 -11.34 9.02 -12.26
C PRO A 122 -11.57 7.67 -12.94
N SER A 123 -12.60 6.94 -12.52
CA SER A 123 -13.01 5.67 -13.10
C SER A 123 -14.52 5.48 -13.02
N ASN A 124 -15.06 4.72 -13.98
CA ASN A 124 -16.42 4.20 -13.93
C ASN A 124 -16.39 2.69 -13.68
N LEU A 125 -17.50 2.14 -13.17
CA LEU A 125 -17.60 0.72 -12.83
C LEU A 125 -17.68 -0.18 -14.08
N THR A 126 -17.96 0.38 -15.25
CA THR A 126 -18.02 -0.37 -16.53
C THR A 126 -16.66 -0.59 -17.16
N ASN A 127 -15.69 0.30 -16.95
CA ASN A 127 -14.35 0.20 -17.52
C ASN A 127 -13.30 0.64 -16.50
N ILE A 128 -12.99 -0.27 -15.58
CA ILE A 128 -12.00 -0.03 -14.52
C ILE A 128 -10.59 -0.17 -15.10
N PRO A 129 -9.73 0.87 -15.01
CA PRO A 129 -8.39 0.84 -15.60
C PRO A 129 -7.53 -0.31 -15.08
N LEU A 130 -7.00 -1.16 -15.97
CA LEU A 130 -6.21 -2.33 -15.58
C LEU A 130 -4.84 -1.98 -14.97
N TYR A 131 -4.31 -0.78 -15.20
CA TYR A 131 -3.06 -0.35 -14.58
C TYR A 131 -3.25 0.20 -13.15
N SER A 132 -4.49 0.30 -12.66
CA SER A 132 -4.75 0.67 -11.27
C SER A 132 -4.45 -0.48 -10.31
N ASP A 133 -4.09 -0.14 -9.08
CA ASP A 133 -3.78 -1.08 -8.00
C ASP A 133 -4.98 -1.41 -7.13
N LEU A 134 -5.94 -0.48 -7.04
CA LEU A 134 -7.22 -0.67 -6.39
C LEU A 134 -8.29 0.26 -6.96
N LEU A 135 -9.55 -0.10 -6.70
CA LEU A 135 -10.73 0.72 -6.97
C LEU A 135 -11.30 1.27 -5.65
N ILE A 136 -11.62 2.56 -5.61
CA ILE A 136 -12.46 3.17 -4.57
C ILE A 136 -13.81 3.50 -5.17
N ILE A 137 -14.88 3.08 -4.50
CA ILE A 137 -16.27 3.42 -4.82
C ILE A 137 -16.76 4.36 -3.71
N CYS A 138 -17.15 5.58 -4.07
CA CYS A 138 -17.69 6.53 -3.11
C CYS A 138 -19.22 6.54 -3.18
N ASN A 139 -19.86 6.56 -2.02
CA ASN A 139 -21.30 6.40 -1.82
C ASN A 139 -21.80 5.01 -2.24
N TYR A 140 -22.90 4.60 -1.63
CA TYR A 140 -23.52 3.32 -1.96
C TYR A 140 -23.98 3.30 -3.42
N THR A 141 -23.53 2.30 -4.16
CA THR A 141 -23.90 2.04 -5.55
C THR A 141 -24.28 0.58 -5.68
N ASN A 142 -25.45 0.29 -6.26
CA ASN A 142 -25.87 -1.10 -6.47
C ASN A 142 -24.93 -1.79 -7.46
N LEU A 143 -24.19 -2.80 -6.98
CA LEU A 143 -23.14 -3.47 -7.75
C LEU A 143 -23.67 -4.61 -8.64
N THR A 144 -24.97 -4.92 -8.57
CA THR A 144 -25.57 -6.03 -9.33
C THR A 144 -25.29 -5.94 -10.83
N LEU A 145 -25.35 -4.74 -11.41
CA LEU A 145 -25.10 -4.52 -12.85
C LEU A 145 -23.61 -4.57 -13.23
N TYR A 146 -22.70 -4.49 -12.26
CA TYR A 146 -21.26 -4.44 -12.47
C TYR A 146 -20.53 -5.68 -11.91
N ARG A 147 -21.30 -6.71 -11.54
CA ARG A 147 -20.77 -7.91 -10.86
C ARG A 147 -19.64 -8.55 -11.65
N SER A 148 -19.80 -8.68 -12.97
CA SER A 148 -18.81 -9.32 -13.84
C SER A 148 -17.50 -8.53 -13.88
N GLU A 149 -17.59 -7.22 -14.07
CA GLU A 149 -16.47 -6.28 -14.14
C GLU A 149 -15.70 -6.24 -12.83
N ILE A 150 -16.42 -6.16 -11.70
CA ILE A 150 -15.86 -6.12 -10.35
C ILE A 150 -15.15 -7.44 -10.01
N LEU A 151 -15.79 -8.59 -10.25
CA LEU A 151 -15.15 -9.89 -9.98
C LEU A 151 -13.94 -10.14 -10.88
N ASN A 152 -13.99 -9.72 -12.15
CA ASN A 152 -12.83 -9.76 -13.06
C ASN A 152 -11.70 -8.81 -12.63
N TYR A 153 -12.03 -7.70 -11.97
CA TYR A 153 -11.03 -6.79 -11.42
C TYR A 153 -10.34 -7.39 -10.19
N ILE A 154 -11.12 -7.96 -9.26
CA ILE A 154 -10.63 -8.67 -8.06
C ILE A 154 -9.78 -9.89 -8.43
N SER A 155 -10.21 -10.69 -9.42
CA SER A 155 -9.49 -11.90 -9.84
C SER A 155 -8.08 -11.62 -10.37
N LYS A 156 -7.80 -10.37 -10.77
CA LYS A 156 -6.48 -9.89 -11.18
C LYS A 156 -5.63 -9.37 -10.00
N ASN A 157 -5.97 -9.79 -8.78
CA ASN A 157 -5.29 -9.44 -7.53
C ASN A 157 -5.32 -7.93 -7.21
N ARG A 158 -6.41 -7.24 -7.59
CA ARG A 158 -6.62 -5.82 -7.30
C ARG A 158 -7.70 -5.65 -6.26
N GLY A 159 -7.48 -4.72 -5.34
CA GLY A 159 -8.38 -4.50 -4.22
C GLY A 159 -9.53 -3.55 -4.53
N ILE A 160 -10.58 -3.58 -3.71
CA ILE A 160 -11.70 -2.64 -3.78
C ILE A 160 -11.96 -2.08 -2.39
N ILE A 161 -12.19 -0.77 -2.31
CA ILE A 161 -12.69 -0.10 -1.12
C ILE A 161 -14.02 0.56 -1.45
N GLU A 162 -15.07 0.28 -0.68
CA GLU A 162 -16.28 1.08 -0.71
C GLU A 162 -16.31 2.01 0.50
N ILE A 163 -16.54 3.30 0.25
CA ILE A 163 -16.72 4.34 1.25
C ILE A 163 -18.18 4.79 1.18
N SER A 164 -19.03 4.28 2.06
CA SER A 164 -20.47 4.53 1.99
C SER A 164 -21.16 4.41 3.34
N ASP A 165 -22.17 5.27 3.56
CA ASP A 165 -23.20 5.00 4.58
C ASP A 165 -24.18 3.96 4.02
N LEU A 166 -24.15 2.74 4.55
CA LEU A 166 -25.05 1.68 4.08
C LEU A 166 -26.45 1.85 4.66
N GLY A 167 -27.46 1.74 3.79
CA GLY A 167 -28.87 1.76 4.19
C GLY A 167 -29.40 0.36 4.54
N ASN A 168 -30.66 0.29 4.96
CA ASN A 168 -31.33 -0.97 5.31
C ASN A 168 -31.47 -1.95 4.13
N VAL A 169 -31.32 -1.46 2.90
CA VAL A 169 -31.40 -2.27 1.67
C VAL A 169 -30.04 -2.21 0.98
N ILE A 170 -29.37 -3.37 0.97
CA ILE A 170 -28.09 -3.59 0.30
C ILE A 170 -28.32 -4.70 -0.72
N ASP A 171 -27.81 -4.53 -1.95
CA ASP A 171 -27.91 -5.55 -2.99
C ASP A 171 -27.05 -6.77 -2.68
N ASP A 172 -27.46 -7.94 -3.17
CA ASP A 172 -26.81 -9.20 -2.83
C ASP A 172 -25.38 -9.29 -3.38
N THR A 173 -25.06 -8.56 -4.45
CA THR A 173 -23.70 -8.51 -4.99
C THR A 173 -22.76 -7.76 -4.04
N THR A 174 -23.21 -6.64 -3.46
CA THR A 174 -22.46 -5.93 -2.42
C THR A 174 -22.26 -6.79 -1.17
N LYS A 175 -23.31 -7.49 -0.70
CA LYS A 175 -23.19 -8.42 0.44
C LYS A 175 -22.16 -9.52 0.18
N GLU A 176 -22.20 -10.13 -1.01
CA GLU A 176 -21.27 -11.18 -1.44
C GLU A 176 -19.82 -10.67 -1.48
N ILE A 177 -19.59 -9.52 -2.13
CA ILE A 177 -18.25 -8.96 -2.35
C ILE A 177 -17.60 -8.54 -1.03
N PHE A 178 -18.32 -7.82 -0.18
CA PHE A 178 -17.77 -7.28 1.07
C PHE A 178 -17.88 -8.25 2.24
N GLY A 179 -18.60 -9.37 2.08
CA GLY A 179 -18.82 -10.35 3.15
C GLY A 179 -19.60 -9.72 4.30
N ILE A 180 -20.81 -9.22 4.00
CA ILE A 180 -21.63 -8.47 4.95
C ILE A 180 -23.04 -9.05 4.98
N ASP A 181 -23.52 -9.47 6.17
CA ASP A 181 -24.95 -9.70 6.42
C ASP A 181 -25.56 -8.56 7.26
N VAL A 182 -26.87 -8.37 7.09
CA VAL A 182 -27.64 -7.31 7.76
C VAL A 182 -28.46 -7.91 8.89
N THR A 183 -28.17 -7.57 10.16
CA THR A 183 -29.08 -7.91 11.28
C THR A 183 -29.28 -6.79 12.31
N SER A 184 -30.53 -6.36 12.46
CA SER A 184 -31.16 -5.79 13.68
C SER A 184 -30.99 -4.28 14.01
N PRO A 185 -31.97 -3.64 14.69
CA PRO A 185 -32.21 -2.19 14.69
C PRO A 185 -31.61 -1.44 15.90
N THR A 186 -30.64 -2.01 16.61
CA THR A 186 -30.06 -1.36 17.78
C THR A 186 -29.07 -0.28 17.36
N GLN A 187 -29.30 0.96 17.79
CA GLN A 187 -28.37 2.07 17.61
C GLN A 187 -27.23 1.96 18.64
N PRO A 188 -25.97 1.79 18.24
CA PRO A 188 -24.86 1.88 19.16
C PRO A 188 -24.57 3.32 19.60
N SER A 189 -23.86 3.44 20.72
CA SER A 189 -23.72 4.67 21.50
C SER A 189 -22.37 4.79 22.21
N TYR A 190 -21.33 4.12 21.71
CA TYR A 190 -20.04 4.01 22.40
C TYR A 190 -18.87 4.39 21.48
N ASP A 191 -17.69 4.55 22.08
CA ASP A 191 -16.46 4.74 21.31
C ASP A 191 -16.20 3.56 20.36
N ILE A 192 -15.67 3.90 19.20
CA ILE A 192 -15.33 2.96 18.13
C ILE A 192 -13.88 2.56 18.31
N ASN A 193 -13.66 1.27 18.48
CA ASN A 193 -12.36 0.68 18.74
C ASN A 193 -11.81 0.04 17.47
N ILE A 194 -10.48 -0.01 17.40
CA ILE A 194 -9.80 -0.83 16.40
C ILE A 194 -9.71 -2.26 16.94
N SER A 195 -10.17 -3.27 16.18
CA SER A 195 -10.04 -4.66 16.65
C SER A 195 -8.58 -5.07 16.63
N THR A 196 -8.16 -5.74 17.70
CA THR A 196 -6.82 -6.27 17.78
C THR A 196 -6.78 -7.61 17.06
N PRO A 197 -5.90 -7.80 16.05
CA PRO A 197 -5.73 -9.08 15.39
C PRO A 197 -5.25 -10.14 16.37
N ILE A 198 -5.75 -11.36 16.24
CA ILE A 198 -5.25 -12.51 17.04
C ILE A 198 -3.88 -13.01 16.56
N ASN A 199 -3.55 -12.83 15.27
CA ASN A 199 -2.27 -13.25 14.67
C ASN A 199 -2.00 -12.48 13.36
N THR A 200 -0.94 -12.83 12.64
CA THR A 200 -0.54 -12.15 11.38
C THR A 200 -1.26 -12.65 10.13
N TYR A 201 -2.03 -13.74 10.23
CA TYR A 201 -2.72 -14.39 9.11
C TYR A 201 -4.16 -13.90 8.92
N VAL A 202 -4.73 -13.25 9.93
CA VAL A 202 -6.09 -12.68 9.84
C VAL A 202 -6.11 -11.41 8.99
N GLU A 203 -7.22 -11.19 8.32
CA GLU A 203 -7.44 -10.13 7.34
C GLU A 203 -7.24 -8.73 7.95
N ILE A 204 -7.59 -8.56 9.22
CA ILE A 204 -7.41 -7.32 9.97
C ILE A 204 -5.95 -7.01 10.34
N TYR A 205 -5.03 -7.97 10.25
CA TYR A 205 -3.65 -7.74 10.69
C TYR A 205 -2.99 -6.56 9.96
N ASN A 206 -3.11 -6.52 8.63
CA ASN A 206 -2.50 -5.47 7.81
C ASN A 206 -3.06 -4.07 8.08
N PRO A 207 -4.39 -3.83 8.07
CA PRO A 207 -4.90 -2.49 8.37
C PRO A 207 -4.58 -2.07 9.81
N TYR A 208 -4.63 -3.00 10.78
CA TYR A 208 -4.18 -2.74 12.15
C TYR A 208 -2.70 -2.33 12.20
N LYS A 209 -1.83 -3.09 11.53
CA LYS A 209 -0.40 -2.81 11.44
C LYS A 209 -0.15 -1.43 10.82
N PHE A 210 -0.79 -1.12 9.71
CA PHE A 210 -0.58 0.15 9.03
C PHE A 210 -1.11 1.33 9.84
N PHE A 211 -2.28 1.22 10.47
CA PHE A 211 -2.82 2.31 11.27
C PHE A 211 -1.88 2.77 12.41
N TYR A 212 -1.24 1.83 13.12
CA TYR A 212 -0.39 2.18 14.26
C TYR A 212 1.08 2.48 13.93
N ASN A 213 1.51 2.23 12.68
CA ASN A 213 2.92 2.34 12.31
C ASN A 213 3.18 3.23 11.09
N VAL A 214 2.21 3.37 10.18
CA VAL A 214 2.35 4.29 9.04
C VAL A 214 2.10 5.71 9.52
N PRO A 215 3.03 6.64 9.28
CA PRO A 215 2.81 8.02 9.64
C PRO A 215 1.93 8.72 8.60
N ILE A 216 1.03 9.58 9.08
CA ILE A 216 0.25 10.48 8.23
C ILE A 216 0.96 11.83 8.13
N ILE A 217 0.96 12.42 6.93
CA ILE A 217 1.51 13.77 6.72
C ILE A 217 0.50 14.83 7.21
N ILE A 218 1.02 15.80 7.93
CA ILE A 218 0.31 16.99 8.38
C ILE A 218 0.99 18.20 7.75
N ASN A 219 0.20 18.96 7.00
CA ASN A 219 0.65 20.16 6.31
C ASN A 219 0.24 21.40 7.11
N ALA A 220 1.16 22.35 7.19
CA ALA A 220 0.87 23.69 7.65
C ALA A 220 -0.07 24.41 6.69
N THR A 221 -0.91 25.27 7.24
CA THR A 221 -1.92 26.02 6.50
C THR A 221 -1.51 27.47 6.26
N SER A 222 -0.61 28.01 7.08
CA SER A 222 -0.20 29.41 6.98
C SER A 222 1.20 29.65 7.56
N PHE A 223 1.76 30.81 7.23
CA PHE A 223 3.05 31.27 7.73
C PHE A 223 2.84 32.29 8.86
N ASN A 224 3.50 32.10 10.00
CA ASN A 224 3.50 33.03 11.11
C ASN A 224 4.66 34.03 10.95
N GLN A 225 4.34 35.28 10.63
CA GLN A 225 5.33 36.33 10.42
C GLN A 225 6.11 36.70 11.69
N THR A 226 5.53 36.52 12.88
CA THR A 226 6.18 36.91 14.14
C THR A 226 7.29 35.94 14.52
N SER A 227 7.07 34.63 14.36
CA SER A 227 8.07 33.60 14.68
C SER A 227 8.89 33.16 13.48
N GLY A 228 8.47 33.47 12.25
CA GLY A 228 9.13 33.02 11.03
C GLY A 228 8.88 31.55 10.68
N ASN A 229 7.93 30.90 11.37
CA ASN A 229 7.64 29.48 11.23
C ASN A 229 6.28 29.25 10.56
N TYR A 230 6.06 28.05 10.04
CA TYR A 230 4.76 27.66 9.51
C TYR A 230 3.88 27.05 10.60
N ILE A 231 2.59 27.36 10.55
CA ILE A 231 1.59 26.95 11.53
C ILE A 231 0.42 26.23 10.85
N GLY A 232 -0.27 25.41 11.62
CA GLY A 232 -1.49 24.74 11.17
C GLY A 232 -2.23 24.09 12.32
N ASN A 233 -3.21 23.25 11.98
CA ASN A 233 -4.02 22.53 12.95
C ASN A 233 -3.91 21.03 12.72
N PHE A 234 -3.51 20.30 13.76
CA PHE A 234 -3.64 18.86 13.83
C PHE A 234 -5.01 18.54 14.42
N THR A 235 -5.76 17.65 13.77
CA THR A 235 -7.11 17.28 14.20
C THR A 235 -7.21 15.78 14.42
N PHE A 236 -7.73 15.37 15.58
CA PHE A 236 -8.02 13.97 15.88
C PHE A 236 -9.17 13.84 16.88
N ARG A 237 -10.01 12.81 16.74
CA ARG A 237 -11.29 12.71 17.48
C ARG A 237 -12.07 14.03 17.39
N ASN A 238 -12.27 14.72 18.51
CA ASN A 238 -12.93 16.03 18.59
C ASN A 238 -11.95 17.17 18.95
N TYR A 239 -10.64 16.89 18.94
CA TYR A 239 -9.60 17.86 19.28
C TYR A 239 -9.04 18.53 18.03
N ILE A 240 -8.82 19.84 18.15
CA ILE A 240 -8.08 20.65 17.19
C ILE A 240 -6.91 21.26 17.95
N ILE A 241 -5.70 20.82 17.62
CA ILE A 241 -4.47 21.23 18.28
C ILE A 241 -3.65 22.06 17.30
N PRO A 242 -3.51 23.38 17.54
CA PRO A 242 -2.61 24.21 16.77
C PRO A 242 -1.17 23.72 16.92
N PHE A 243 -0.43 23.75 15.82
CA PHE A 243 0.99 23.44 15.82
C PHE A 243 1.81 24.52 15.10
N GLU A 244 3.10 24.51 15.36
CA GLU A 244 4.11 25.33 14.69
C GLU A 244 5.34 24.48 14.37
N ILE A 245 5.85 24.57 13.14
CA ILE A 245 7.00 23.80 12.66
C ILE A 245 8.24 24.68 12.69
N ASP A 246 9.24 24.29 13.48
CA ASP A 246 10.58 24.85 13.41
C ASP A 246 11.51 23.84 12.74
N TYR A 247 11.74 24.09 11.45
CA TYR A 247 12.54 23.23 10.61
C TYR A 247 14.02 23.24 10.98
N ASN A 248 14.52 24.36 11.50
CA ASN A 248 15.94 24.53 11.83
C ASN A 248 16.32 23.71 13.06
N SER A 249 15.47 23.70 14.08
CA SER A 249 15.67 22.89 15.28
C SER A 249 15.12 21.46 15.15
N LYS A 250 14.54 21.09 14.00
CA LYS A 250 13.85 19.82 13.77
C LYS A 250 12.86 19.51 14.91
N SER A 251 12.02 20.50 15.23
CA SER A 251 11.01 20.40 16.28
C SER A 251 9.63 20.89 15.81
N VAL A 252 8.58 20.34 16.40
CA VAL A 252 7.20 20.80 16.25
C VAL A 252 6.66 21.19 17.63
N TYR A 253 6.07 22.38 17.70
CA TYR A 253 5.43 22.90 18.90
C TYR A 253 3.93 22.66 18.80
N PHE A 254 3.36 21.86 19.70
CA PHE A 254 1.92 21.68 19.82
C PHE A 254 1.39 22.56 20.95
N ARG A 255 0.37 23.37 20.66
CA ARG A 255 -0.25 24.28 21.63
C ARG A 255 -1.53 23.64 22.16
N THR A 256 -1.54 23.31 23.45
CA THR A 256 -2.72 22.78 24.15
C THR A 256 -3.30 23.85 25.08
N SER A 257 -4.38 23.55 25.79
CA SER A 257 -5.12 24.46 26.69
C SER A 257 -4.35 24.80 27.99
N GLY A 258 -3.10 25.22 27.87
CA GLY A 258 -2.27 25.70 28.98
C GLY A 258 -0.76 25.50 28.79
N GLU A 259 -0.35 24.61 27.87
CA GLU A 259 1.06 24.25 27.70
C GLU A 259 1.47 24.17 26.22
N VAL A 260 2.73 24.51 25.94
CA VAL A 260 3.38 24.27 24.65
C VAL A 260 4.24 23.02 24.77
N LYS A 261 3.84 21.96 24.06
CA LYS A 261 4.61 20.72 23.97
C LYS A 261 5.58 20.81 22.81
N ILE A 262 6.88 20.77 23.10
CA ILE A 262 7.94 20.70 22.09
C ILE A 262 8.24 19.22 21.82
N VAL A 263 8.24 18.82 20.56
CA VAL A 263 8.50 17.44 20.16
C VAL A 263 9.52 17.43 19.02
N ARG A 264 10.56 16.62 19.14
CA ARG A 264 11.59 16.47 18.10
C ARG A 264 11.29 15.31 17.17
N GLU A 265 11.90 15.34 16.00
CA GLU A 265 11.85 14.19 15.08
C GLU A 265 12.30 12.90 15.79
N ARG A 266 11.56 11.82 15.57
CA ARG A 266 11.73 10.50 16.21
C ARG A 266 11.42 10.46 17.70
N GLU A 267 10.62 11.38 18.21
CA GLU A 267 10.20 11.41 19.62
C GLU A 267 8.76 10.92 19.81
N SER A 268 8.53 10.15 20.88
CA SER A 268 7.19 9.79 21.34
C SER A 268 6.65 10.86 22.26
N PHE A 269 5.37 11.19 22.14
CA PHE A 269 4.73 12.22 22.96
C PHE A 269 3.26 11.91 23.18
N THR A 270 2.67 12.59 24.15
CA THR A 270 1.26 12.45 24.51
C THR A 270 0.55 13.78 24.34
N LEU A 271 -0.61 13.77 23.70
CA LEU A 271 -1.56 14.90 23.66
C LEU A 271 -2.94 14.38 24.05
N GLU A 272 -3.62 15.05 24.98
CA GLU A 272 -4.99 14.68 25.41
C GLU A 272 -5.14 13.21 25.84
N ASN A 273 -4.12 12.64 26.50
CA ASN A 273 -4.00 11.22 26.88
C ASN A 273 -3.82 10.22 25.73
N TYR A 274 -3.59 10.68 24.50
CA TYR A 274 -3.28 9.84 23.35
C TYR A 274 -1.79 9.87 23.02
N ASN A 275 -1.25 8.71 22.67
CA ASN A 275 0.16 8.55 22.36
C ASN A 275 0.41 8.66 20.85
N PHE A 276 1.42 9.44 20.52
CA PHE A 276 1.85 9.73 19.16
C PHE A 276 3.36 9.58 19.02
N PHE A 277 3.83 9.47 17.79
CA PHE A 277 5.26 9.46 17.47
C PHE A 277 5.53 10.37 16.28
N LEU A 278 6.34 11.40 16.49
CA LEU A 278 6.74 12.34 15.45
C LEU A 278 7.77 11.64 14.56
N SER A 279 7.35 11.21 13.37
CA SER A 279 8.15 10.29 12.55
C SER A 279 9.18 11.04 11.71
N TYR A 280 8.75 12.14 11.06
CA TYR A 280 9.60 12.94 10.17
C TYR A 280 9.20 14.42 10.20
N ILE A 281 10.16 15.32 10.04
CA ILE A 281 9.95 16.73 9.70
C ILE A 281 10.49 16.94 8.28
N LEU A 282 9.56 16.82 7.33
CA LEU A 282 9.84 16.68 5.89
C LEU A 282 10.26 17.99 5.24
N SER A 283 9.62 19.09 5.66
CA SER A 283 9.91 20.44 5.17
C SER A 283 9.59 21.46 6.25
N ASN A 284 9.82 22.74 5.95
CA ASN A 284 9.30 23.84 6.76
C ASN A 284 7.77 23.90 6.79
N THR A 285 7.06 23.23 5.87
CA THR A 285 5.60 23.25 5.76
C THR A 285 4.93 21.93 6.15
N SER A 286 5.68 20.88 6.43
CA SER A 286 5.08 19.56 6.66
C SER A 286 5.90 18.68 7.58
N PHE A 287 5.18 17.89 8.38
CA PHE A 287 5.73 16.85 9.23
C PHE A 287 4.81 15.63 9.16
N SER A 288 5.22 14.52 9.77
CA SER A 288 4.38 13.33 9.81
C SER A 288 4.40 12.66 11.18
N LEU A 289 3.26 12.14 11.60
CA LEU A 289 3.10 11.47 12.89
C LEU A 289 2.40 10.12 12.72
N SER A 290 2.73 9.17 13.59
CA SER A 290 1.99 7.92 13.72
C SER A 290 1.26 7.86 15.05
N PHE A 291 0.09 7.24 15.05
CA PHE A 291 -0.72 6.98 16.24
C PHE A 291 -0.18 5.73 16.91
N LYS A 292 -0.11 5.69 18.25
CA LYS A 292 0.35 4.52 18.99
C LYS A 292 -0.83 3.78 19.64
N LYS A 293 -0.55 2.53 20.04
CA LYS A 293 -1.57 1.55 20.47
C LYS A 293 -2.49 2.12 21.55
N VAL A 294 -3.71 1.58 21.58
CA VAL A 294 -4.85 2.05 22.38
C VAL A 294 -5.38 3.38 21.83
N TYR A 295 -6.13 3.29 20.73
CA TYR A 295 -6.79 4.42 20.10
C TYR A 295 -8.24 4.09 19.80
N ASN A 296 -9.13 5.07 19.97
CA ASN A 296 -10.55 4.95 19.71
C ASN A 296 -11.11 6.23 19.04
N PHE A 297 -12.21 6.08 18.31
CA PHE A 297 -12.89 7.15 17.59
C PHE A 297 -14.22 7.47 18.25
N THR A 298 -14.59 8.75 18.34
CA THR A 298 -15.89 9.21 18.90
C THR A 298 -16.98 9.34 17.85
N ASN A 299 -16.64 9.77 16.63
CA ASN A 299 -17.61 10.23 15.62
C ASN A 299 -17.40 9.59 14.24
N PHE A 300 -16.91 8.35 14.19
CA PHE A 300 -16.59 7.67 12.92
C PHE A 300 -17.82 7.08 12.23
N ARG A 301 -18.77 6.57 13.02
CA ARG A 301 -19.88 5.71 12.58
C ARG A 301 -20.81 6.35 11.56
N GLY A 302 -21.11 7.63 11.70
CA GLY A 302 -22.12 8.25 10.87
C GLY A 302 -23.56 7.84 11.08
N ASN A 303 -24.38 8.07 10.05
CA ASN A 303 -25.81 7.73 10.05
C ASN A 303 -26.07 6.24 9.78
N ASN A 304 -25.03 5.41 9.75
CA ASN A 304 -25.16 3.98 9.46
C ASN A 304 -25.78 3.25 10.66
N ASN A 305 -27.07 2.92 10.54
CA ASN A 305 -27.85 2.21 11.53
C ASN A 305 -27.88 0.69 11.31
N VAL A 306 -27.02 0.19 10.41
CA VAL A 306 -27.00 -1.22 10.02
C VAL A 306 -25.82 -1.92 10.67
N ILE A 307 -26.09 -3.03 11.34
CA ILE A 307 -25.03 -3.96 11.78
C ILE A 307 -24.68 -4.86 10.60
N LEU A 308 -23.42 -4.81 10.19
CA LEU A 308 -22.87 -5.45 9.00
C LEU A 308 -21.98 -6.63 9.40
N THR A 309 -22.53 -7.76 9.80
CA THR A 309 -21.73 -8.87 10.32
C THR A 309 -21.77 -10.06 9.38
N ASP A 310 -20.65 -10.74 9.17
CA ASP A 310 -20.59 -12.09 8.61
C ASP A 310 -20.34 -13.15 9.70
N GLY A 311 -20.42 -12.74 10.97
CA GLY A 311 -20.07 -13.56 12.13
C GLY A 311 -18.56 -13.69 12.42
N ASN A 312 -17.67 -13.06 11.64
CA ASN A 312 -16.22 -13.16 11.84
C ASN A 312 -15.59 -11.84 12.35
N GLU A 313 -15.34 -11.77 13.66
CA GLU A 313 -14.71 -10.58 14.27
C GLU A 313 -13.29 -10.30 13.76
N GLN A 314 -12.59 -11.29 13.21
CA GLN A 314 -11.23 -11.11 12.69
C GLN A 314 -11.18 -10.40 11.33
N ARG A 315 -12.35 -10.10 10.76
CA ARG A 315 -12.52 -9.28 9.55
C ARG A 315 -12.88 -7.83 9.86
N ILE A 316 -13.21 -7.50 11.11
CA ILE A 316 -13.74 -6.20 11.49
C ILE A 316 -12.60 -5.28 11.91
N PHE A 317 -12.16 -4.36 11.06
CA PHE A 317 -11.09 -3.42 11.40
C PHE A 317 -11.49 -2.39 12.45
N LEU A 318 -12.64 -1.77 12.26
CA LEU A 318 -13.23 -0.81 13.21
C LEU A 318 -14.54 -1.38 13.71
N TYR A 319 -14.75 -1.38 15.01
CA TYR A 319 -16.01 -1.81 15.62
C TYR A 319 -16.41 -0.88 16.75
N GLU A 320 -17.69 -0.61 16.84
CA GLU A 320 -18.27 0.01 18.01
C GLU A 320 -18.59 -1.06 19.04
N ALA A 321 -18.20 -0.80 20.29
CA ALA A 321 -18.55 -1.70 21.38
C ALA A 321 -20.00 -1.43 21.81
N SER A 322 -20.93 -2.37 21.66
CA SER A 322 -22.21 -2.33 22.37
C SER A 322 -22.21 -3.35 23.51
N PRO A 323 -22.99 -3.12 24.59
CA PRO A 323 -23.09 -4.03 25.74
C PRO A 323 -23.53 -5.44 25.33
N LEU A 324 -24.21 -5.57 24.19
CA LEU A 324 -24.76 -6.84 23.72
C LEU A 324 -23.99 -7.42 22.53
N LYS A 325 -23.41 -6.58 21.65
CA LYS A 325 -22.69 -7.02 20.44
C LYS A 325 -21.66 -5.98 19.99
N LYS A 326 -20.57 -6.42 19.37
CA LYS A 326 -19.68 -5.54 18.60
C LYS A 326 -20.34 -5.22 17.26
N ILE A 327 -20.33 -3.95 16.88
CA ILE A 327 -20.94 -3.50 15.62
C ILE A 327 -19.84 -3.05 14.68
N PRO A 328 -19.64 -3.73 13.54
CA PRO A 328 -18.62 -3.37 12.58
C PRO A 328 -18.90 -2.03 11.90
N ILE A 329 -17.86 -1.20 11.85
CA ILE A 329 -17.81 0.12 11.19
C ILE A 329 -16.87 0.09 9.97
N SER A 330 -15.94 -0.87 9.96
CA SER A 330 -15.13 -1.21 8.80
C SER A 330 -14.90 -2.71 8.77
N VAL A 331 -15.11 -3.32 7.59
CA VAL A 331 -15.01 -4.76 7.37
C VAL A 331 -14.02 -5.03 6.24
N LEU A 332 -13.25 -6.10 6.37
CA LEU A 332 -12.36 -6.61 5.33
C LEU A 332 -12.72 -8.05 4.98
N ASN A 333 -12.76 -8.35 3.69
CA ASN A 333 -12.95 -9.71 3.19
C ASN A 333 -11.63 -10.28 2.65
N THR A 334 -11.53 -11.61 2.58
CA THR A 334 -10.35 -12.36 2.11
C THR A 334 -9.88 -11.96 0.71
N SER A 335 -10.77 -11.40 -0.10
CA SER A 335 -10.52 -11.05 -1.49
C SER A 335 -9.88 -9.67 -1.69
N LYS A 336 -9.19 -9.11 -0.68
CA LYS A 336 -8.67 -7.73 -0.70
C LYS A 336 -9.76 -6.68 -0.94
N VAL A 337 -10.89 -6.90 -0.29
CA VAL A 337 -12.04 -6.01 -0.37
C VAL A 337 -12.25 -5.42 1.01
N ALA A 338 -12.50 -4.12 1.08
CA ALA A 338 -12.77 -3.44 2.33
C ALA A 338 -13.97 -2.51 2.20
N TRP A 339 -14.85 -2.51 3.19
CA TRP A 339 -15.87 -1.49 3.33
C TRP A 339 -15.54 -0.63 4.55
N ILE A 340 -15.77 0.67 4.42
CA ILE A 340 -15.67 1.62 5.52
C ILE A 340 -16.80 2.64 5.40
N VAL A 341 -17.36 3.02 6.54
CA VAL A 341 -18.41 4.02 6.55
C VAL A 341 -17.93 5.38 6.01
N ASP A 342 -18.84 6.19 5.46
CA ASP A 342 -18.50 7.51 4.97
C ASP A 342 -18.22 8.48 6.13
N PHE A 343 -16.98 8.49 6.61
CA PHE A 343 -16.53 9.34 7.71
C PHE A 343 -16.38 10.83 7.35
N ASP A 344 -16.50 11.22 6.07
CA ASP A 344 -16.24 12.58 5.58
C ASP A 344 -17.53 13.28 5.07
N ARG A 345 -18.69 12.82 5.54
CA ARG A 345 -20.02 13.30 5.11
C ARG A 345 -20.18 14.83 5.21
N ASP A 346 -19.60 15.43 6.24
CA ASP A 346 -19.69 16.87 6.54
C ASP A 346 -18.45 17.62 6.07
N ASN A 347 -17.66 17.01 5.19
CA ASN A 347 -16.40 17.53 4.68
C ASN A 347 -15.33 17.83 5.75
N ASN A 348 -15.44 17.25 6.93
CA ASN A 348 -14.65 17.57 8.12
C ASN A 348 -13.74 16.42 8.59
N ALA A 349 -13.33 15.51 7.71
CA ALA A 349 -12.51 14.37 8.11
C ALA A 349 -11.24 14.77 8.91
N THR A 350 -11.07 14.11 10.05
CA THR A 350 -9.94 14.25 10.96
C THR A 350 -8.74 13.42 10.51
N HIS A 351 -7.55 13.65 11.07
CA HIS A 351 -6.33 12.98 10.60
C HIS A 351 -6.30 11.48 10.95
N ASP A 352 -6.91 11.07 12.06
CA ASP A 352 -7.13 9.66 12.40
C ASP A 352 -8.05 8.97 11.40
N GLN A 353 -9.12 9.65 10.95
CA GLN A 353 -10.02 9.12 9.93
C GLN A 353 -9.34 8.96 8.57
N LYS A 354 -8.52 9.95 8.18
CA LYS A 354 -7.67 9.86 6.98
C LYS A 354 -6.69 8.70 7.09
N LEU A 355 -6.07 8.50 8.25
CA LEU A 355 -5.16 7.37 8.46
C LEU A 355 -5.87 6.02 8.41
N ALA A 356 -7.10 5.92 8.91
CA ALA A 356 -7.91 4.71 8.77
C ALA A 356 -8.12 4.35 7.30
N LEU A 357 -8.51 5.32 6.46
CA LEU A 357 -8.64 5.07 5.01
C LEU A 357 -7.28 4.73 4.36
N LEU A 358 -6.21 5.44 4.70
CA LEU A 358 -4.87 5.14 4.21
C LEU A 358 -4.45 3.70 4.56
N SER A 359 -4.75 3.23 5.77
CA SER A 359 -4.45 1.86 6.21
C SER A 359 -5.18 0.82 5.35
N LEU A 360 -6.42 1.08 4.94
CA LEU A 360 -7.17 0.22 4.02
C LEU A 360 -6.59 0.27 2.60
N ILE A 361 -6.27 1.46 2.09
CA ILE A 361 -5.62 1.66 0.78
C ILE A 361 -4.33 0.83 0.72
N LEU A 362 -3.47 0.97 1.73
CA LEU A 362 -2.22 0.22 1.84
C LEU A 362 -2.45 -1.27 2.07
N THR A 363 -3.59 -1.69 2.61
CA THR A 363 -3.94 -3.10 2.75
C THR A 363 -4.33 -3.70 1.40
N VAL A 364 -5.31 -3.12 0.73
CA VAL A 364 -5.96 -3.76 -0.43
C VAL A 364 -5.23 -3.50 -1.75
N SER A 365 -4.34 -2.51 -1.82
CA SER A 365 -3.65 -2.20 -3.08
C SER A 365 -2.84 -3.39 -3.62
N ASN A 366 -2.84 -3.56 -4.93
CA ASN A 366 -1.97 -4.54 -5.57
C ASN A 366 -0.50 -4.17 -5.32
N LYS A 367 0.25 -5.13 -4.79
CA LYS A 367 1.67 -4.96 -4.44
C LYS A 367 2.62 -5.42 -5.54
N ASN A 368 2.11 -6.08 -6.57
CA ASN A 368 2.92 -6.59 -7.68
C ASN A 368 3.06 -5.51 -8.77
N PRO A 369 4.29 -5.16 -9.19
CA PRO A 369 4.48 -4.14 -10.21
C PRO A 369 3.94 -4.60 -11.57
N TYR A 370 3.42 -3.65 -12.35
CA TYR A 370 2.97 -3.92 -13.71
C TYR A 370 4.19 -3.91 -14.65
N LEU A 371 4.70 -5.08 -14.99
CA LEU A 371 5.88 -5.23 -15.83
C LEU A 371 5.58 -6.14 -17.02
N THR A 372 5.99 -5.71 -18.22
CA THR A 372 6.07 -6.57 -19.40
C THR A 372 7.38 -7.36 -19.35
N GLU A 373 7.31 -8.67 -19.58
CA GLU A 373 8.48 -9.54 -19.54
C GLU A 373 9.08 -9.66 -20.96
N PRO A 374 10.34 -9.23 -21.20
CA PRO A 374 11.07 -9.70 -22.37
C PRO A 374 11.27 -11.22 -22.32
N TYR A 375 11.39 -11.84 -23.49
CA TYR A 375 11.70 -13.27 -23.60
C TYR A 375 13.07 -13.56 -22.97
N SER A 376 13.17 -14.60 -22.12
CA SER A 376 14.40 -15.13 -21.49
C SER A 376 15.04 -14.32 -20.32
N ILE A 377 14.24 -13.84 -19.38
CA ILE A 377 14.75 -13.24 -18.13
C ILE A 377 15.12 -14.29 -17.09
N TYR A 378 16.30 -14.16 -16.48
CA TYR A 378 16.65 -14.87 -15.25
C TYR A 378 16.20 -14.06 -14.03
N LYS A 379 15.48 -14.71 -13.09
CA LYS A 379 14.91 -14.08 -11.89
C LYS A 379 15.62 -14.62 -10.65
N ILE A 380 16.16 -13.71 -9.83
CA ILE A 380 16.84 -14.06 -8.58
C ILE A 380 16.07 -13.40 -7.43
N PRO A 381 15.52 -14.18 -6.50
CA PRO A 381 14.89 -13.63 -5.30
C PRO A 381 15.92 -13.33 -4.21
N TYR A 382 15.68 -12.26 -3.45
CA TYR A 382 16.39 -11.91 -2.22
C TYR A 382 15.37 -11.49 -1.17
N LEU A 383 15.50 -11.96 0.07
CA LEU A 383 14.64 -11.57 1.18
C LEU A 383 15.41 -10.62 2.10
N ASN A 384 14.80 -9.51 2.47
CA ASN A 384 15.39 -8.59 3.44
C ASN A 384 14.31 -7.97 4.33
N VAL A 385 14.73 -7.22 5.35
CA VAL A 385 13.88 -6.63 6.36
C VAL A 385 14.26 -5.17 6.56
N GLU A 386 13.25 -4.31 6.64
CA GLU A 386 13.40 -2.92 7.06
C GLU A 386 12.51 -2.67 8.27
N SER A 387 13.00 -1.90 9.24
CA SER A 387 12.30 -1.69 10.52
C SER A 387 12.45 -0.27 11.03
N TYR A 388 12.34 0.70 10.12
CA TYR A 388 12.48 2.11 10.50
C TYR A 388 11.19 2.70 11.10
N ASP A 389 10.03 2.56 10.45
CA ASP A 389 8.72 2.98 10.98
C ASP A 389 7.85 1.77 11.32
N MET A 390 7.85 0.79 10.42
CA MET A 390 7.20 -0.50 10.63
C MET A 390 8.16 -1.63 10.26
N TYR A 391 8.01 -2.76 10.96
CA TYR A 391 8.66 -4.00 10.57
C TYR A 391 8.08 -4.49 9.23
N GLU A 392 8.87 -4.41 8.16
CA GLU A 392 8.52 -4.81 6.80
C GLU A 392 9.50 -5.87 6.32
N VAL A 393 9.01 -7.10 6.13
CA VAL A 393 9.74 -8.14 5.40
C VAL A 393 9.38 -7.96 3.94
N TYR A 394 10.38 -7.82 3.07
CA TYR A 394 10.15 -7.64 1.65
C TYR A 394 11.00 -8.60 0.83
N ARG A 395 10.38 -9.16 -0.22
CA ARG A 395 11.03 -9.99 -1.21
C ARG A 395 11.38 -9.13 -2.41
N VAL A 396 12.64 -9.12 -2.80
CA VAL A 396 13.13 -8.40 -3.97
C VAL A 396 13.45 -9.40 -5.06
N ILE A 397 13.04 -9.11 -6.29
CA ILE A 397 13.41 -9.88 -7.47
C ILE A 397 14.34 -9.04 -8.32
N LEU A 398 15.54 -9.57 -8.55
CA LEU A 398 16.43 -9.10 -9.60
C LEU A 398 16.09 -9.85 -10.88
N ARG A 399 15.83 -9.09 -11.93
CA ARG A 399 15.74 -9.57 -13.31
C ARG A 399 17.02 -9.21 -14.03
N ILE A 400 17.64 -10.21 -14.62
CA ILE A 400 18.84 -10.04 -15.41
C ILE A 400 18.72 -10.86 -16.70
N SER A 401 19.05 -10.25 -17.83
CA SER A 401 19.10 -10.93 -19.12
C SER A 401 20.19 -10.33 -20.01
N TYR A 402 20.63 -11.10 -21.00
CA TYR A 402 21.29 -10.52 -22.16
C TYR A 402 20.21 -9.89 -23.07
N PRO A 403 20.56 -8.86 -23.87
CA PRO A 403 19.64 -8.19 -24.80
C PRO A 403 19.14 -9.10 -25.92
#